data_AF-A0A8D1IYZ8-F1
#
_entry.id   AF-A0A8D1IYZ8-F1
#
_cell.length_a   1.000
_cell.length_b   1.000
_cell.length_c   1.000
_cell.angle_alpha   90.00
_cell.angle_beta   90.00
_cell.angle_gamma   90.00
#
_symmetry.space_group_name_H-M   'P 1'
#
loop_
_entity.id
_entity.type
_entity.pdbx_description
1 polymer ?
#
loop_
_entity_poly.entity_id
_entity_poly.type
_entity_poly.pdbx_seq_one_letter_code
_entity_poly.pdbx_strand_id
1 'polypeptide(L)'
;LKGMRTHRCDCQSTLINKFRLFRKTLNNQSSFKNIYAKALDFPKDKKKQRILTLDTKNSLVTIILVRCYPFASFFHYHNQSKPGISNLDYWENLMSFNRTILRDIRNYQPETAWPTLLDYFVWWEKVRITY
;
A
#
# COMPACT_ATOMS: atom_id res chain seq x y z
N LEU A 1 5.75 10.71 24.04
CA LEU A 1 6.20 12.11 23.77
C LEU A 1 7.43 12.22 22.87
N LYS A 2 8.24 11.17 22.64
CA LYS A 2 9.47 11.23 21.82
C LYS A 2 9.24 11.79 20.41
N GLY A 3 8.21 11.32 19.69
CA GLY A 3 7.91 11.78 18.32
C GLY A 3 7.53 13.26 18.21
N MET A 4 6.75 13.79 19.16
CA MET A 4 6.39 15.21 19.22
C MET A 4 7.62 16.10 19.41
N ARG A 5 8.52 15.70 20.33
CA ARG A 5 9.80 16.40 20.57
C ARG A 5 10.73 16.32 19.35
N THR A 6 10.83 15.16 18.69
CA THR A 6 11.65 15.00 17.47
C THR A 6 11.18 15.90 16.33
N HIS A 7 9.87 16.12 16.18
CA HIS A 7 9.31 16.99 15.14
C HIS A 7 9.12 18.44 15.58
N ARG A 8 9.51 18.79 16.82
CA ARG A 8 9.30 20.10 17.45
C ARG A 8 7.84 20.54 17.34
N CYS A 9 6.93 19.63 17.67
CA CYS A 9 5.50 19.88 17.72
C CYS A 9 5.07 19.91 19.18
N ASP A 10 4.79 21.10 19.70
CA ASP A 10 4.43 21.30 21.11
C ASP A 10 2.91 21.40 21.31
N CYS A 11 2.16 21.61 20.22
CA CYS A 11 0.71 21.70 20.23
C CYS A 11 0.06 21.13 18.95
N GLN A 12 -1.25 20.86 19.01
CA GLN A 12 -1.99 20.22 17.91
C GLN A 12 -1.88 20.99 16.58
N SER A 13 -1.88 22.32 16.59
CA SER A 13 -1.76 23.13 15.37
C SER A 13 -0.39 22.98 14.70
N THR A 14 0.71 22.92 15.47
CA THR A 14 2.05 22.65 14.92
C THR A 14 2.14 21.26 14.29
N LEU A 15 1.48 20.26 14.90
CA LEU A 15 1.38 18.92 14.33
C LEU A 15 0.57 18.91 13.02
N ILE A 16 -0.58 19.59 12.99
CA ILE A 16 -1.42 19.75 11.79
C ILE A 16 -0.59 20.33 10.63
N ASN A 17 0.21 21.36 10.89
CA ASN A 17 1.05 21.99 9.88
C ASN A 17 2.14 21.04 9.34
N LYS A 18 2.66 20.11 10.16
CA LYS A 18 3.60 19.08 9.71
C LYS A 18 2.96 18.01 8.83
N PHE A 19 1.64 17.80 8.85
CA PHE A 19 1.00 16.82 7.94
C PHE A 19 1.27 17.13 6.48
N ARG A 20 1.40 18.41 6.09
CA ARG A 20 1.75 18.77 4.72
C ARG A 20 3.15 18.28 4.35
N LEU A 21 4.10 18.34 5.29
CA LEU A 21 5.45 17.81 5.12
C LEU A 21 5.45 16.28 5.10
N PHE A 22 4.73 15.63 6.02
CA PHE A 22 4.60 14.17 6.03
C PHE A 22 3.97 13.64 4.74
N ARG A 23 2.99 14.35 4.18
CA ARG A 23 2.42 14.04 2.86
C ARG A 23 3.46 14.15 1.75
N LYS A 24 4.34 15.16 1.77
CA LYS A 24 5.46 15.24 0.80
C LYS A 24 6.46 14.10 1.00
N THR A 25 6.74 13.71 2.23
CA THR A 25 7.61 12.56 2.54
C THR A 25 7.00 11.24 2.07
N LEU A 26 5.68 11.08 2.12
CA LEU A 26 4.98 9.92 1.55
C LEU A 26 5.11 9.82 0.03
N ASN A 27 5.28 10.93 -0.67
CA ASN A 27 5.56 10.92 -2.11
C ASN A 27 7.01 10.54 -2.42
N ASN A 28 7.92 10.58 -1.44
CA ASN A 28 9.29 10.11 -1.62
C ASN A 28 9.32 8.58 -1.57
N GLN A 29 9.81 7.97 -2.64
CA GLN A 29 9.78 6.52 -2.82
C GLN A 29 10.59 5.75 -1.78
N SER A 30 11.73 6.27 -1.33
CA SER A 30 12.56 5.63 -0.30
C SER A 30 11.89 5.67 1.07
N SER A 31 11.30 6.82 1.41
CA SER A 31 10.55 6.99 2.67
C SER A 31 9.27 6.16 2.68
N PHE A 32 8.55 6.10 1.56
CA PHE A 32 7.35 5.30 1.41
C PHE A 32 7.60 3.81 1.63
N LYS A 33 8.76 3.27 1.19
CA LYS A 33 9.16 1.87 1.48
C LYS A 33 9.17 1.58 2.97
N ASN A 34 9.85 2.45 3.72
CA ASN A 34 10.02 2.29 5.16
C ASN A 34 8.69 2.45 5.89
N ILE A 35 7.84 3.39 5.45
CA ILE A 35 6.51 3.61 6.02
C ILE A 35 5.60 2.41 5.76
N TYR A 36 5.60 1.86 4.54
CA TYR A 36 4.82 0.69 4.17
C TYR A 36 5.23 -0.54 4.97
N ALA A 37 6.54 -0.82 5.06
CA ALA A 37 7.08 -1.91 5.88
C ALA A 37 6.70 -1.74 7.36
N LYS A 38 6.82 -0.52 7.90
CA LYS A 38 6.42 -0.22 9.27
C LYS A 38 4.92 -0.36 9.49
N ALA A 39 4.08 -0.02 8.52
CA ALA A 39 2.63 -0.18 8.66
C ALA A 39 2.19 -1.64 8.64
N LEU A 40 2.84 -2.49 7.85
CA LEU A 40 2.62 -3.94 7.87
C LEU A 40 3.13 -4.61 9.15
N ASP A 41 4.06 -3.96 9.86
CA ASP A 41 4.61 -4.45 11.12
C ASP A 41 3.92 -3.84 12.36
N PHE A 42 3.32 -2.66 12.23
CA PHE A 42 2.72 -1.88 13.32
C PHE A 42 1.67 -2.63 14.15
N PRO A 43 0.77 -3.45 13.55
CA PRO A 43 -0.22 -4.22 14.33
C PRO A 43 0.37 -5.39 15.12
N LYS A 44 1.56 -5.90 14.75
CA LYS A 44 2.18 -7.06 15.40
C LYS A 44 2.67 -6.73 16.82
N ASP A 45 2.90 -5.45 17.10
CA ASP A 45 3.52 -4.98 18.34
C ASP A 45 2.52 -4.86 19.52
N LYS A 46 1.21 -4.79 19.23
CA LYS A 46 0.18 -4.50 20.26
C LYS A 46 -0.57 -5.71 20.80
N LYS A 47 -0.56 -6.82 20.07
CA LYS A 47 -1.13 -8.10 20.50
C LYS A 47 -0.09 -9.14 20.13
N LYS A 48 0.30 -10.03 21.04
CA LYS A 48 1.27 -11.13 20.84
C LYS A 48 0.88 -12.15 19.75
N GLN A 49 0.10 -11.75 18.75
CA GLN A 49 -0.24 -12.50 17.56
C GLN A 49 0.89 -12.30 16.55
N ARG A 50 1.72 -13.33 16.37
CA ARG A 50 2.75 -13.38 15.32
C ARG A 50 2.17 -13.20 13.90
N ILE A 51 0.86 -13.39 13.75
CA ILE A 51 0.16 -13.35 12.47
C ILE A 51 -0.91 -12.26 12.56
N LEU A 52 -0.67 -11.21 11.79
CA LEU A 52 -1.66 -10.19 11.48
C LEU A 52 -2.84 -10.82 10.72
N THR A 53 -4.06 -10.65 11.22
CA THR A 53 -5.26 -11.03 10.48
C THR A 53 -5.30 -10.32 9.13
N LEU A 54 -5.63 -11.08 8.09
CA LEU A 54 -5.68 -10.63 6.70
C LEU A 54 -6.44 -9.32 6.54
N ASP A 55 -7.59 -9.18 7.21
CA ASP A 55 -8.42 -7.98 7.14
C ASP A 55 -7.73 -6.72 7.66
N THR A 56 -6.87 -6.86 8.67
CA THR A 56 -6.13 -5.70 9.22
C THR A 56 -5.01 -5.27 8.28
N LYS A 57 -4.31 -6.23 7.65
CA LYS A 57 -3.33 -5.93 6.59
C LYS A 57 -4.00 -5.27 5.39
N ASN A 58 -5.11 -5.84 4.90
CA ASN A 58 -5.91 -5.29 3.82
C ASN A 58 -6.31 -3.84 4.11
N SER A 59 -6.83 -3.57 5.31
CA SER A 59 -7.26 -2.23 5.72
C SER A 59 -6.11 -1.22 5.77
N LEU A 60 -4.96 -1.61 6.34
CA LEU A 60 -3.79 -0.72 6.43
C LEU A 60 -3.19 -0.42 5.07
N VAL A 61 -3.08 -1.44 4.22
CA VAL A 61 -2.57 -1.29 2.86
C VAL A 61 -3.56 -0.47 2.03
N THR A 62 -4.87 -0.62 2.24
CA THR A 62 -5.90 0.26 1.65
C THR A 62 -5.65 1.70 2.04
N ILE A 63 -5.49 2.00 3.33
CA ILE A 63 -5.28 3.38 3.82
C ILE A 63 -4.03 4.02 3.19
N ILE A 64 -2.97 3.24 3.01
CA ILE A 64 -1.69 3.72 2.48
C ILE A 64 -1.74 3.85 0.95
N LEU A 65 -2.35 2.89 0.26
CA LEU A 65 -2.42 2.83 -1.21
C LEU A 65 -3.59 3.60 -1.81
N VAL A 66 -4.65 3.94 -1.05
CA VAL A 66 -5.78 4.77 -1.54
C VAL A 66 -5.31 6.13 -2.08
N ARG A 67 -4.14 6.61 -1.64
CA ARG A 67 -3.54 7.86 -2.14
C ARG A 67 -2.62 7.68 -3.34
N CYS A 68 -2.29 6.44 -3.71
CA CYS A 68 -1.41 6.06 -4.80
C CYS A 68 -2.23 5.27 -5.84
N TYR A 69 -2.86 5.96 -6.81
CA TYR A 69 -3.69 5.33 -7.86
C TYR A 69 -2.88 4.33 -8.73
N PRO A 70 -3.45 3.20 -9.25
CA PRO A 70 -4.87 2.80 -9.34
C PRO A 70 -5.27 1.56 -8.49
N PHE A 71 -4.94 1.50 -7.19
CA PHE A 71 -5.24 0.30 -6.38
C PHE A 71 -6.62 0.32 -5.70
N ALA A 72 -7.42 1.39 -5.83
CA ALA A 72 -8.82 1.34 -5.36
C ALA A 72 -9.62 0.28 -6.13
N SER A 73 -9.38 0.18 -7.44
CA SER A 73 -9.90 -0.85 -8.34
C SER A 73 -9.37 -2.24 -7.96
N PHE A 74 -8.09 -2.32 -7.59
CA PHE A 74 -7.48 -3.55 -7.13
C PHE A 74 -8.12 -4.07 -5.84
N PHE A 75 -8.48 -3.21 -4.89
CA PHE A 75 -9.20 -3.65 -3.69
C PHE A 75 -10.61 -4.14 -4.00
N HIS A 76 -11.28 -3.54 -4.98
CA HIS A 76 -12.56 -4.04 -5.48
C HIS A 76 -12.39 -5.46 -6.06
N TYR A 77 -11.35 -5.68 -6.88
CA TYR A 77 -10.99 -7.01 -7.39
C TYR A 77 -10.57 -7.98 -6.28
N HIS A 78 -9.74 -7.54 -5.33
CA HIS A 78 -9.24 -8.36 -4.23
C HIS A 78 -10.37 -8.82 -3.31
N ASN A 79 -11.33 -7.96 -3.00
CA ASN A 79 -12.51 -8.30 -2.21
C ASN A 79 -13.48 -9.24 -2.95
N GLN A 80 -13.44 -9.28 -4.29
CA GLN A 80 -14.20 -10.24 -5.11
C GLN A 80 -13.45 -11.56 -5.31
N SER A 81 -12.12 -11.53 -5.33
CA SER A 81 -11.26 -12.72 -5.43
C SER A 81 -11.24 -13.47 -4.10
N LYS A 82 -11.28 -14.82 -4.13
CA LYS A 82 -11.33 -15.65 -2.92
C LYS A 82 -10.17 -15.32 -1.95
N PRO A 83 -10.42 -15.33 -0.62
CA PRO A 83 -9.43 -14.97 0.40
C PRO A 83 -8.42 -16.10 0.60
N GLY A 84 -7.51 -16.28 -0.36
CA GLY A 84 -6.53 -17.36 -0.34
C GLY A 84 -5.08 -16.91 -0.35
N ILE A 85 -4.79 -15.71 -0.87
CA ILE A 85 -3.41 -15.31 -1.21
C ILE A 85 -3.05 -14.06 -0.42
N SER A 86 -2.59 -14.25 0.81
CA SER A 86 -1.94 -13.20 1.61
C SER A 86 -0.68 -13.74 2.27
N ASN A 87 0.23 -14.24 1.43
CA ASN A 87 1.61 -14.42 1.85
C ASN A 87 2.28 -13.04 2.02
N LEU A 88 3.35 -12.94 2.83
CA LEU A 88 4.14 -11.72 2.97
C LEU A 88 4.66 -11.23 1.60
N ASP A 89 5.09 -12.17 0.77
CA ASP A 89 5.58 -11.94 -0.60
C ASP A 89 4.53 -11.25 -1.49
N TYR A 90 3.25 -11.48 -1.23
CA TYR A 90 2.17 -10.81 -1.97
C TYR A 90 2.20 -9.31 -1.75
N TRP A 91 2.40 -8.88 -0.50
CA TRP A 91 2.43 -7.47 -0.11
C TRP A 91 3.69 -6.76 -0.60
N GLU A 92 4.81 -7.48 -0.69
CA GLU A 92 6.06 -6.97 -1.27
C GLU A 92 5.98 -6.85 -2.80
N ASN A 93 5.35 -7.82 -3.46
CA ASN A 93 5.08 -7.77 -4.89
C ASN A 93 4.11 -6.64 -5.25
N LEU A 94 3.04 -6.45 -4.47
CA LEU A 94 2.09 -5.36 -4.66
C LEU A 94 2.77 -3.98 -4.57
N MET A 95 3.67 -3.83 -3.59
CA MET A 95 4.45 -2.61 -3.41
C MET A 95 5.39 -2.36 -4.58
N SER A 96 6.07 -3.40 -5.07
CA SER A 96 6.97 -3.30 -6.22
C SER A 96 6.20 -2.99 -7.50
N PHE A 97 5.04 -3.62 -7.69
CA PHE A 97 4.16 -3.40 -8.82
C PHE A 97 3.65 -1.95 -8.87
N ASN A 98 3.26 -1.34 -7.73
CA ASN A 98 2.89 0.07 -7.64
C ASN A 98 4.02 1.04 -8.09
N ARG A 99 5.28 0.63 -7.91
CA ARG A 99 6.44 1.45 -8.27
C ARG A 99 6.79 1.34 -9.74
N THR A 100 6.71 0.12 -10.27
CA THR A 100 7.20 -0.18 -11.60
C THR A 100 6.14 0.10 -12.65
N ILE A 101 4.86 -0.16 -12.34
CA ILE A 101 3.77 -0.03 -13.30
C ILE A 101 3.17 1.37 -13.26
N LEU A 102 3.05 1.99 -14.44
CA LEU A 102 2.44 3.29 -14.64
C LEU A 102 0.94 3.24 -14.32
N ARG A 103 0.38 4.42 -14.03
CA ARG A 103 -1.04 4.56 -13.66
C ARG A 103 -2.01 4.10 -14.76
N ASP A 104 -1.56 4.13 -16.01
CA ASP A 104 -2.31 3.70 -17.19
C ASP A 104 -1.99 2.24 -17.59
N ILE A 105 -1.13 1.56 -16.83
CA ILE A 105 -0.77 0.15 -17.00
C ILE A 105 -0.16 -0.13 -18.39
N ARG A 106 0.26 0.92 -19.12
CA ARG A 106 0.78 0.81 -20.49
C ARG A 106 2.13 0.13 -20.55
N ASN A 107 2.94 0.31 -19.50
CA ASN A 107 4.24 -0.33 -19.39
C ASN A 107 4.18 -1.74 -18.77
N TYR A 108 2.98 -2.31 -18.59
CA TYR A 108 2.84 -3.69 -18.13
C TYR A 108 3.05 -4.68 -19.27
N GLN A 109 3.96 -5.62 -19.07
CA GLN A 109 4.23 -6.72 -20.00
C GLN A 109 3.87 -8.06 -19.33
N PRO A 110 3.02 -8.91 -19.93
CA PRO A 110 2.65 -10.23 -19.38
C PRO A 110 3.84 -11.19 -19.19
N GLU A 111 4.96 -10.92 -19.86
CA GLU A 111 6.19 -11.71 -19.78
C GLU A 111 7.02 -11.39 -18.52
N THR A 112 6.62 -10.36 -17.75
CA THR A 112 7.30 -10.00 -16.51
C THR A 112 6.94 -10.97 -15.39
N ALA A 113 7.90 -11.29 -14.52
CA ALA A 113 7.77 -12.32 -13.48
C ALA A 113 6.87 -11.91 -12.29
N TRP A 114 5.79 -11.17 -12.52
CA TRP A 114 4.82 -10.86 -11.48
C TRP A 114 4.02 -12.11 -11.09
N PRO A 115 3.56 -12.20 -9.84
CA PRO A 115 2.58 -13.19 -9.46
C PRO A 115 1.34 -13.15 -10.35
N THR A 116 0.80 -14.33 -10.68
CA THR A 116 -0.36 -14.49 -11.57
C THR A 116 -1.58 -13.68 -11.11
N LEU A 117 -1.71 -13.43 -9.81
CA LEU A 117 -2.76 -12.59 -9.25
C LEU A 117 -2.68 -11.12 -9.73
N LEU A 118 -1.47 -10.60 -9.95
CA LEU A 118 -1.27 -9.27 -10.54
C LEU A 118 -1.52 -9.29 -12.05
N ASP A 119 -1.18 -10.37 -12.76
CA ASP A 119 -1.56 -10.54 -14.17
C ASP A 119 -3.09 -10.46 -14.35
N TYR A 120 -3.83 -11.21 -13.53
CA TYR A 120 -5.29 -11.19 -13.56
C TYR A 120 -5.87 -9.83 -13.22
N PHE A 121 -5.29 -9.11 -12.26
CA PHE A 121 -5.70 -7.74 -11.96
C PHE A 121 -5.50 -6.81 -13.15
N VAL A 122 -4.34 -6.85 -13.81
CA VAL A 122 -4.06 -6.01 -14.99
C VAL A 122 -5.02 -6.33 -16.12
N TRP A 123 -5.29 -7.61 -16.37
CA TRP A 123 -6.26 -8.02 -17.36
C TRP A 123 -7.65 -7.46 -17.04
N TRP A 124 -8.12 -7.61 -15.80
CA TRP A 124 -9.41 -7.10 -15.34
C TRP A 124 -9.52 -5.57 -15.47
N GLU A 125 -8.47 -4.84 -15.08
CA GLU A 125 -8.42 -3.38 -15.15
C GLU A 125 -8.41 -2.89 -16.61
N LYS A 126 -7.69 -3.56 -17.52
CA LYS A 126 -7.70 -3.26 -18.96
C LYS A 126 -9.09 -3.46 -19.57
N VAL A 127 -9.78 -4.55 -19.23
CA VAL A 127 -11.17 -4.77 -19.66
C VAL A 127 -12.07 -3.63 -19.18
N ARG A 128 -11.94 -3.22 -17.92
CA ARG A 128 -12.74 -2.15 -17.33
C ARG A 128 -12.47 -0.75 -17.89
N ILE A 129 -11.26 -0.47 -18.37
CA ILE A 129 -10.91 0.83 -18.99
C ILE A 129 -11.36 0.90 -20.46
N THR A 130 -11.52 -0.25 -21.12
CA THR A 130 -11.85 -0.34 -22.56
C THR A 130 -13.37 -0.31 -22.84
N TYR A 131 -14.19 -0.45 -21.81
CA TYR A 131 -15.66 -0.34 -21.86
C TYR A 131 -16.12 0.81 -20.96
#